data_AF-A0A1V2V1R6-F1
#
_entry.id   AF-A0A1V2V1R6-F1
#
_cell.length_a   1.000
_cell.length_b   1.000
_cell.length_c   1.000
_cell.angle_alpha   90.00
_cell.angle_beta   90.00
_cell.angle_gamma   90.00
#
_symmetry.space_group_name_H-M   'P 1'
#
loop_
_entity.id
_entity.type
_entity.pdbx_description
1 polymer ?
#
loop_
_entity_poly.entity_id
_entity_poly.type
_entity_poly.pdbx_seq_one_letter_code
_entity_poly.pdbx_strand_id
1 'polypeptide(L)'
;MKFNLKIISGFLIVTSTIILTACTGEGSDQDTNGQTDSNLEKDTAIYQVYYQPSDISSGRYSDFFEITQYPIQNNEIFFAKSHNQPLEKELLTEQKVLNKGTLQTNIVKRLTPSSWTYELTPSLKQNLNFEIVKIDGEKIFDRVLPGYKENKNLDTGLHNQLDKSLIDFYRNYKNVTFPKGSYCYRLKETQWNQSYISYISSFNSNPSFSEKKQSIGERYNNLGTDKKYFRLLNSQWYGYNLTVLENLETGDIQSALGNNNDQSASMDFVSSSLWDADRSLAYEKSHLYSVDDNPLNEVHSLIAFRQKLKIASLEKGCFAFNTQAAQAIQKLNLVNWKQGDSSDIGPFFGRRTFDYDLSKAQ
;
A
#
# COMPACT_ATOMS: atom_id res chain seq x y z
N MET A 1 -13.81 22.42 -28.67
CA MET A 1 -14.07 22.92 -27.30
C MET A 1 -12.92 22.44 -26.42
N LYS A 2 -12.17 23.30 -25.71
CA LYS A 2 -11.06 22.86 -24.87
C LYS A 2 -11.57 22.44 -23.49
N PHE A 3 -11.43 21.17 -23.13
CA PHE A 3 -11.71 20.69 -21.78
C PHE A 3 -10.58 21.12 -20.85
N ASN A 4 -10.76 22.26 -20.18
CA ASN A 4 -9.97 22.60 -18.99
C ASN A 4 -10.41 21.70 -17.83
N LEU A 5 -9.94 20.45 -17.80
CA LEU A 5 -9.92 19.70 -16.55
C LEU A 5 -9.06 20.51 -15.57
N LYS A 6 -9.66 20.99 -14.48
CA LYS A 6 -8.88 21.38 -13.30
C LYS A 6 -8.17 20.11 -12.84
N ILE A 7 -6.85 20.06 -12.99
CA ILE A 7 -6.04 19.03 -12.34
C ILE A 7 -6.12 19.32 -10.84
N ILE A 8 -7.07 18.66 -10.17
CA ILE A 8 -7.11 18.60 -8.72
C ILE A 8 -5.88 17.78 -8.32
N SER A 9 -4.78 18.48 -8.00
CA SER A 9 -3.54 17.90 -7.46
C SER A 9 -3.71 17.44 -6.01
N GLY A 10 -4.87 16.87 -5.66
CA GLY A 10 -4.96 15.91 -4.57
C GLY A 10 -4.28 14.61 -5.01
N PHE A 11 -3.89 13.78 -4.04
CA PHE A 11 -3.49 12.41 -4.37
C PHE A 11 -4.67 11.69 -5.01
N LEU A 12 -4.55 11.42 -6.31
CA LEU A 12 -5.34 10.39 -6.95
C LEU A 12 -4.84 9.06 -6.37
N ILE A 13 -5.39 8.68 -5.22
CA ILE A 13 -5.32 7.30 -4.73
C ILE A 13 -6.13 6.48 -5.74
N VAL A 14 -5.44 6.11 -6.82
CA VAL A 14 -5.82 5.05 -7.73
C VAL A 14 -5.85 3.80 -6.86
N THR A 15 -7.03 3.21 -6.70
CA THR A 15 -7.17 1.96 -5.94
C THR A 15 -6.76 0.76 -6.78
N SER A 16 -5.50 0.76 -7.21
CA SER A 16 -4.69 -0.44 -7.00
C SER A 16 -4.58 -0.66 -5.50
N THR A 17 -5.01 -1.82 -5.04
CA THR A 17 -4.91 -2.27 -3.65
C THR A 17 -3.41 -2.46 -3.27
N ILE A 18 -3.13 -2.77 -1.99
CA ILE A 18 -1.80 -2.96 -1.36
C ILE A 18 -1.20 -1.70 -0.67
N ILE A 19 -1.49 -1.63 0.65
CA ILE A 19 -0.61 -1.46 1.83
C ILE A 19 0.55 -0.44 1.79
N LEU A 20 0.72 0.31 2.92
CA LEU A 20 1.96 0.66 3.70
C LEU A 20 1.78 2.08 4.35
N THR A 21 2.19 2.45 5.60
CA THR A 21 3.10 1.91 6.65
C THR A 21 2.77 2.25 8.18
N ALA A 22 1.52 2.32 8.74
CA ALA A 22 0.85 2.09 10.11
C ALA A 22 0.72 2.96 11.57
N CYS A 23 1.23 3.07 12.89
CA CYS A 23 1.81 2.45 14.23
C CYS A 23 1.69 3.45 15.45
N THR A 24 1.53 2.98 16.72
CA THR A 24 2.54 2.86 17.85
C THR A 24 1.93 2.10 19.06
N GLY A 25 2.71 1.23 19.72
CA GLY A 25 2.45 0.76 21.10
C GLY A 25 2.83 1.82 22.15
N GLU A 26 2.76 1.60 23.47
CA GLU A 26 2.36 0.47 24.35
C GLU A 26 1.56 1.07 25.54
N GLY A 27 0.92 0.41 26.51
CA GLY A 27 0.64 -0.98 26.93
C GLY A 27 -0.44 -0.90 28.05
N SER A 28 -0.84 -1.89 28.86
CA SER A 28 -0.54 -3.33 29.06
C SER A 28 -1.88 -4.05 29.39
N ASP A 29 -2.01 -5.39 29.46
CA ASP A 29 -1.62 -6.28 30.57
C ASP A 29 -1.66 -7.79 30.15
N GLN A 30 -1.54 -8.73 31.11
CA GLN A 30 -0.91 -10.05 30.96
C GLN A 30 -1.80 -11.28 30.65
N ASP A 31 -1.10 -12.37 30.25
CA ASP A 31 -1.42 -13.81 30.36
C ASP A 31 -2.61 -14.38 29.53
N THR A 32 -2.51 -15.54 28.87
CA THR A 32 -1.87 -16.80 29.32
C THR A 32 -1.14 -17.61 28.22
N ASN A 33 -0.31 -18.58 28.64
CA ASN A 33 0.54 -19.44 27.79
C ASN A 33 -0.20 -20.28 26.73
N GLY A 34 0.38 -20.33 25.52
CA GLY A 34 -0.08 -21.13 24.37
C GLY A 34 1.07 -21.73 23.53
N GLN A 35 2.09 -22.24 24.21
CA GLN A 35 3.40 -22.63 23.67
C GLN A 35 3.28 -23.60 22.47
N THR A 36 3.54 -23.08 21.25
CA THR A 36 3.53 -23.84 19.99
C THR A 36 4.75 -23.53 19.09
N ASP A 37 5.89 -23.22 19.71
CA ASP A 37 7.18 -23.04 19.03
C ASP A 37 7.74 -24.38 18.54
N SER A 38 7.84 -24.55 17.21
CA SER A 38 8.70 -25.55 16.52
C SER A 38 8.44 -25.59 15.01
N ASN A 39 7.18 -25.48 14.58
CA ASN A 39 6.78 -25.67 13.16
C ASN A 39 6.72 -24.38 12.31
N LEU A 40 7.32 -23.29 12.79
CA LEU A 40 7.41 -22.01 12.06
C LEU A 40 8.75 -21.82 11.31
N GLU A 41 9.64 -22.82 11.37
CA GLU A 41 10.89 -22.79 10.63
C GLU A 41 10.72 -23.09 9.14
N LYS A 42 11.32 -22.23 8.29
CA LYS A 42 11.63 -22.48 6.87
C LYS A 42 10.42 -22.59 5.93
N ASP A 43 9.55 -21.57 5.96
CA ASP A 43 8.84 -21.12 4.74
C ASP A 43 9.89 -20.86 3.63
N THR A 44 9.95 -21.75 2.62
CA THR A 44 10.88 -21.64 1.47
C THR A 44 10.41 -20.67 0.40
N ALA A 45 9.18 -20.18 0.51
CA ALA A 45 8.62 -19.09 -0.25
C ALA A 45 7.46 -18.44 0.54
N ILE A 46 7.12 -17.21 0.18
CA ILE A 46 5.87 -16.56 0.58
C ILE A 46 5.10 -16.14 -0.67
N TYR A 47 3.78 -16.00 -0.54
CA TYR A 47 2.90 -15.74 -1.67
C TYR A 47 2.09 -14.47 -1.42
N GLN A 48 2.23 -13.47 -2.30
CA GLN A 48 1.27 -12.36 -2.32
C GLN A 48 0.09 -12.73 -3.19
N VAL A 49 -1.11 -12.40 -2.73
CA VAL A 49 -2.37 -12.61 -3.45
C VAL A 49 -3.04 -11.26 -3.56
N TYR A 50 -3.45 -10.90 -4.77
CA TYR A 50 -3.85 -9.54 -5.10
C TYR A 50 -5.11 -9.53 -5.97
N TYR A 51 -5.92 -8.49 -5.79
CA TYR A 51 -7.04 -8.14 -6.67
C TYR A 51 -6.80 -6.76 -7.24
N GLN A 52 -6.80 -6.66 -8.58
CA GLN A 52 -6.83 -5.40 -9.30
C GLN A 52 -8.28 -5.13 -9.76
N PRO A 53 -8.99 -4.14 -9.20
CA PRO A 53 -10.24 -3.68 -9.80
C PRO A 53 -9.97 -3.00 -11.15
N SER A 54 -10.96 -3.05 -12.04
CA SER A 54 -10.98 -2.23 -13.26
C SER A 54 -10.87 -0.73 -12.95
N ASP A 55 -10.34 0.04 -13.90
CA ASP A 55 -10.24 1.49 -13.84
C ASP A 55 -10.22 2.06 -15.27
N ILE A 56 -11.39 2.50 -15.73
CA ILE A 56 -11.56 3.08 -17.07
C ILE A 56 -10.70 4.34 -17.25
N SER A 57 -10.47 5.12 -16.18
CA SER A 57 -9.68 6.36 -16.25
C SER A 57 -8.19 6.10 -16.55
N SER A 58 -7.69 4.92 -16.20
CA SER A 58 -6.34 4.46 -16.53
C SER A 58 -6.31 3.41 -17.66
N GLY A 59 -7.40 3.23 -18.42
CA GLY A 59 -7.46 2.25 -19.51
C GLY A 59 -7.45 0.77 -19.06
N ARG A 60 -7.90 0.47 -17.84
CA ARG A 60 -8.09 -0.91 -17.33
C ARG A 60 -9.57 -1.31 -17.42
N TYR A 61 -9.96 -1.93 -18.52
CA TYR A 61 -11.36 -2.28 -18.82
C TYR A 61 -11.85 -3.59 -18.20
N SER A 62 -11.04 -4.26 -17.39
CA SER A 62 -11.40 -5.48 -16.66
C SER A 62 -10.66 -5.56 -15.32
N ASP A 63 -11.25 -6.29 -14.37
CA ASP A 63 -10.59 -6.72 -13.15
C ASP A 63 -9.73 -7.98 -13.38
N PHE A 64 -8.87 -8.29 -12.41
CA PHE A 64 -8.20 -9.59 -12.34
C PHE A 64 -7.65 -9.90 -10.93
N PHE A 65 -7.35 -11.18 -10.71
CA PHE A 65 -6.54 -11.62 -9.58
C PHE A 65 -5.12 -11.96 -10.03
N GLU A 66 -4.18 -11.75 -9.12
CA GLU A 66 -2.77 -12.15 -9.25
C GLU A 66 -2.37 -12.98 -8.03
N ILE A 67 -1.56 -14.01 -8.23
CA ILE A 67 -0.78 -14.64 -7.17
C ILE A 67 0.69 -14.68 -7.58
N THR A 68 1.56 -14.29 -6.65
CA THR A 68 3.00 -14.12 -6.92
C THR A 68 3.81 -14.79 -5.82
N GLN A 69 4.57 -15.82 -6.21
CA GLN A 69 5.49 -16.56 -5.34
C GLN A 69 6.83 -15.84 -5.28
N TYR A 70 7.27 -15.52 -4.07
CA TYR A 70 8.60 -14.98 -3.76
C TYR A 70 9.41 -16.05 -3.03
N PRO A 71 10.37 -16.72 -3.70
CA PRO A 71 11.26 -17.68 -3.07
C PRO A 71 12.13 -17.04 -1.98
N ILE A 72 12.41 -17.79 -0.92
CA ILE A 72 13.28 -17.38 0.18
C ILE A 72 14.51 -18.28 0.16
N GLN A 73 15.69 -17.67 0.02
CA GLN A 73 16.98 -18.34 -0.01
C GLN A 73 17.91 -17.66 1.00
N ASN A 74 18.51 -18.42 1.92
CA ASN A 74 19.36 -17.88 3.00
C ASN A 74 18.68 -16.77 3.83
N ASN A 75 17.37 -16.90 4.08
CA ASN A 75 16.49 -15.89 4.68
C ASN A 75 16.27 -14.60 3.87
N GLU A 76 16.74 -14.52 2.62
CA GLU A 76 16.56 -13.36 1.74
C GLU A 76 15.58 -13.67 0.60
N ILE A 77 14.86 -12.65 0.12
CA ILE A 77 14.07 -12.70 -1.10
C ILE A 77 14.87 -12.00 -2.21
N PHE A 78 15.03 -12.67 -3.34
CA PHE A 78 15.89 -12.23 -4.44
C PHE A 78 15.07 -11.74 -5.64
N PHE A 79 15.23 -10.46 -5.98
CA PHE A 79 14.47 -9.78 -7.03
C PHE A 79 15.35 -9.57 -8.28
N ALA A 80 15.51 -10.62 -9.09
CA ALA A 80 16.51 -10.70 -10.17
C ALA A 80 16.58 -9.52 -11.16
N LYS A 81 15.47 -8.81 -11.40
CA LYS A 81 15.34 -7.68 -12.35
C LYS A 81 15.61 -6.32 -11.69
N SER A 82 15.45 -6.21 -10.36
CA SER A 82 15.59 -4.94 -9.61
C SER A 82 16.78 -4.93 -8.63
N HIS A 83 17.32 -6.10 -8.29
CA HIS A 83 18.51 -6.27 -7.47
C HIS A 83 19.77 -5.69 -8.16
N ASN A 84 20.56 -4.94 -7.40
CA ASN A 84 21.78 -4.26 -7.85
C ASN A 84 21.60 -3.46 -9.15
N GLN A 85 20.42 -2.86 -9.37
CA GLN A 85 20.19 -1.96 -10.49
C GLN A 85 20.54 -0.51 -10.13
N PRO A 86 21.05 0.30 -11.07
CA PRO A 86 21.25 1.73 -10.83
C PRO A 86 19.91 2.43 -10.54
N LEU A 87 19.94 3.49 -9.72
CA LEU A 87 18.84 4.44 -9.62
C LEU A 87 18.55 5.09 -10.98
N GLU A 88 17.32 5.00 -11.47
CA GLU A 88 16.88 5.68 -12.70
C GLU A 88 16.72 7.21 -12.52
N LYS A 89 16.40 7.61 -11.29
CA LYS A 89 16.08 8.96 -10.82
C LYS A 89 16.78 9.19 -9.47
N GLU A 90 17.03 10.44 -9.14
CA GLU A 90 17.67 10.82 -7.88
C GLU A 90 16.71 10.64 -6.69
N LEU A 91 17.24 10.23 -5.54
CA LEU A 91 16.51 10.24 -4.27
C LEU A 91 17.13 11.30 -3.35
N LEU A 92 16.32 12.17 -2.76
CA LEU A 92 16.81 13.20 -1.82
C LEU A 92 16.50 12.74 -0.40
N THR A 93 17.51 12.48 0.42
CA THR A 93 17.34 12.31 1.88
C THR A 93 17.67 13.62 2.59
N GLU A 94 17.36 13.75 3.87
CA GLU A 94 17.72 14.96 4.65
C GLU A 94 19.24 15.20 4.71
N GLN A 95 20.07 14.16 4.57
CA GLN A 95 21.52 14.22 4.80
C GLN A 95 22.36 14.08 3.53
N LYS A 96 21.84 13.44 2.47
CA LYS A 96 22.50 13.37 1.16
C LYS A 96 21.51 13.23 -0.01
N VAL A 97 21.96 13.66 -1.19
CA VAL A 97 21.38 13.21 -2.47
C VAL A 97 21.97 11.85 -2.84
N LEU A 98 21.11 10.93 -3.29
CA LEU A 98 21.50 9.69 -3.95
C LEU A 98 21.31 9.89 -5.46
N ASN A 99 22.40 10.17 -6.15
CA ASN A 99 22.39 10.52 -7.56
C ASN A 99 21.90 9.37 -8.45
N LYS A 100 21.39 9.70 -9.64
CA LYS A 100 21.12 8.74 -10.71
C LYS A 100 22.37 7.87 -10.95
N GLY A 101 22.19 6.56 -11.08
CA GLY A 101 23.30 5.61 -11.18
C GLY A 101 23.78 5.02 -9.85
N THR A 102 23.38 5.55 -8.69
CA THR A 102 23.68 4.91 -7.39
C THR A 102 23.05 3.52 -7.33
N LEU A 103 23.79 2.52 -6.86
CA LEU A 103 23.33 1.13 -6.81
C LEU A 103 22.15 0.95 -5.83
N GLN A 104 21.03 0.45 -6.33
CA GLN A 104 19.91 -0.02 -5.51
C GLN A 104 20.14 -1.49 -5.18
N THR A 105 20.32 -1.82 -3.91
CA THR A 105 20.53 -3.20 -3.45
C THR A 105 19.27 -4.04 -3.63
N ASN A 106 18.10 -3.46 -3.32
CA ASN A 106 16.79 -4.11 -3.41
C ASN A 106 16.77 -5.54 -2.84
N ILE A 107 17.11 -5.66 -1.56
CA ILE A 107 17.11 -6.94 -0.82
C ILE A 107 16.07 -6.89 0.29
N VAL A 108 15.27 -7.93 0.44
CA VAL A 108 14.42 -8.14 1.63
C VAL A 108 14.99 -9.31 2.43
N LYS A 109 15.38 -9.07 3.68
CA LYS A 109 15.99 -10.06 4.59
C LYS A 109 15.06 -10.35 5.76
N ARG A 110 14.78 -11.62 6.06
CA ARG A 110 14.02 -12.05 7.24
C ARG A 110 15.01 -12.18 8.42
N LEU A 111 14.89 -11.31 9.42
CA LEU A 111 15.69 -11.39 10.66
C LEU A 111 15.12 -12.46 11.60
N THR A 112 13.80 -12.51 11.69
CA THR A 112 13.01 -13.56 12.36
C THR A 112 11.84 -13.95 11.44
N PRO A 113 11.00 -14.94 11.80
CA PRO A 113 9.78 -15.21 11.03
C PRO A 113 8.88 -13.97 10.89
N SER A 114 8.82 -13.14 11.93
CA SER A 114 7.95 -11.97 12.09
C SER A 114 8.61 -10.60 11.88
N SER A 115 9.94 -10.48 11.83
CA SER A 115 10.63 -9.19 11.64
C SER A 115 11.60 -9.26 10.46
N TRP A 116 11.35 -8.45 9.43
CA TRP A 116 12.13 -8.40 8.19
C TRP A 116 12.67 -6.97 7.96
N THR A 117 13.72 -6.84 7.16
CA THR A 117 14.26 -5.55 6.73
C THR A 117 14.36 -5.52 5.20
N TYR A 118 13.87 -4.45 4.59
CA TYR A 118 14.09 -4.10 3.19
C TYR A 118 15.23 -3.09 3.08
N GLU A 119 16.15 -3.32 2.15
CA GLU A 119 17.31 -2.48 1.87
C GLU A 119 17.27 -1.99 0.42
N LEU A 120 16.70 -0.80 0.21
CA LEU A 120 16.68 -0.09 -1.08
C LEU A 120 18.09 0.35 -1.47
N THR A 121 18.83 0.92 -0.51
CA THR A 121 20.29 1.12 -0.59
C THR A 121 20.91 0.82 0.78
N PRO A 122 22.23 0.62 0.92
CA PRO A 122 22.87 0.40 2.21
C PRO A 122 22.61 1.48 3.28
N SER A 123 22.14 2.67 2.86
CA SER A 123 21.73 3.79 3.73
C SER A 123 20.23 4.02 3.87
N LEU A 124 19.39 3.44 3.00
CA LEU A 124 17.92 3.55 3.04
C LEU A 124 17.34 2.17 3.31
N LYS A 125 16.92 1.95 4.55
CA LYS A 125 16.38 0.68 5.04
C LYS A 125 15.02 0.88 5.68
N GLN A 126 14.13 -0.06 5.43
CA GLN A 126 12.78 -0.12 5.99
C GLN A 126 12.67 -1.39 6.83
N ASN A 127 12.35 -1.24 8.12
CA ASN A 127 11.94 -2.37 8.94
C ASN A 127 10.48 -2.72 8.66
N LEU A 128 10.13 -4.00 8.77
CA LEU A 128 8.81 -4.57 8.51
C LEU A 128 8.53 -5.63 9.58
N ASN A 129 7.62 -5.36 10.52
CA ASN A 129 7.21 -6.33 11.54
C ASN A 129 5.81 -6.87 11.23
N PHE A 130 5.62 -8.16 11.46
CA PHE A 130 4.45 -8.93 11.06
C PHE A 130 3.92 -9.76 12.21
N GLU A 131 2.60 -9.80 12.32
CA GLU A 131 1.89 -10.82 13.08
C GLU A 131 1.64 -12.04 12.18
N ILE A 132 1.82 -13.24 12.73
CA ILE A 132 1.61 -14.49 11.98
C ILE A 132 0.25 -15.06 12.37
N VAL A 133 -0.76 -14.75 11.57
CA VAL A 133 -2.16 -15.09 11.82
C VAL A 133 -2.46 -16.49 11.28
N LYS A 134 -2.82 -17.42 12.16
CA LYS A 134 -3.36 -18.74 11.79
C LYS A 134 -4.78 -18.51 11.21
N ILE A 135 -5.02 -18.94 9.97
CA ILE A 135 -6.30 -18.72 9.24
C ILE A 135 -7.04 -20.04 8.93
N ASP A 136 -6.65 -21.12 9.61
CA ASP A 136 -7.24 -22.45 9.47
C ASP A 136 -8.77 -22.44 9.64
N GLY A 137 -9.50 -22.94 8.65
CA GLY A 137 -10.96 -22.95 8.65
C GLY A 137 -11.63 -21.62 8.34
N GLU A 138 -10.90 -20.52 8.18
CA GLU A 138 -11.45 -19.25 7.72
C GLU A 138 -11.75 -19.25 6.23
N LYS A 139 -12.71 -18.41 5.80
CA LYS A 139 -13.12 -18.28 4.40
C LYS A 139 -12.05 -17.62 3.55
N ILE A 140 -11.68 -18.26 2.44
CA ILE A 140 -10.64 -17.76 1.53
C ILE A 140 -11.02 -16.40 0.95
N PHE A 141 -12.28 -16.23 0.52
CA PHE A 141 -12.80 -14.96 0.02
C PHE A 141 -12.63 -13.82 1.04
N ASP A 142 -12.98 -14.06 2.30
CA ASP A 142 -13.00 -13.02 3.35
C ASP A 142 -11.58 -12.53 3.74
N ARG A 143 -10.53 -13.31 3.45
CA ARG A 143 -9.12 -12.94 3.71
C ARG A 143 -8.40 -12.39 2.49
N VAL A 144 -8.76 -12.80 1.28
CA VAL A 144 -8.23 -12.22 0.03
C VAL A 144 -8.92 -10.90 -0.31
N LEU A 145 -10.19 -10.74 0.09
CA LEU A 145 -11.03 -9.56 -0.17
C LEU A 145 -11.77 -9.09 1.09
N PRO A 146 -11.05 -8.69 2.16
CA PRO A 146 -11.68 -8.26 3.40
C PRO A 146 -12.60 -7.05 3.17
N GLY A 147 -13.83 -7.14 3.67
CA GLY A 147 -14.83 -6.07 3.58
C GLY A 147 -15.59 -5.98 2.25
N TYR A 148 -15.23 -6.75 1.22
CA TYR A 148 -15.86 -6.60 -0.11
C TYR A 148 -17.33 -7.02 -0.12
N LYS A 149 -17.68 -8.15 0.49
CA LYS A 149 -19.08 -8.65 0.53
C LYS A 149 -19.98 -7.83 1.45
N GLU A 150 -19.40 -7.18 2.46
CA GLU A 150 -20.11 -6.31 3.40
C GLU A 150 -20.43 -4.94 2.78
N ASN A 151 -19.62 -4.48 1.81
CA ASN A 151 -19.71 -3.13 1.25
C ASN A 151 -20.08 -3.09 -0.24
N LYS A 152 -20.18 -4.23 -0.93
CA LYS A 152 -20.59 -4.34 -2.33
C LYS A 152 -21.56 -5.51 -2.50
N ASN A 153 -22.67 -5.29 -3.21
CA ASN A 153 -23.60 -6.38 -3.55
C ASN A 153 -23.00 -7.23 -4.68
N LEU A 154 -22.59 -8.45 -4.33
CA LEU A 154 -21.96 -9.42 -5.25
C LEU A 154 -22.92 -10.56 -5.66
N ASP A 155 -24.13 -10.59 -5.11
CA ASP A 155 -25.16 -11.58 -5.47
C ASP A 155 -25.98 -11.12 -6.68
N THR A 156 -26.34 -9.84 -6.79
CA THR A 156 -27.10 -9.32 -7.94
C THR A 156 -26.30 -9.34 -9.24
N GLY A 157 -26.78 -10.10 -10.24
CA GLY A 157 -26.10 -10.37 -11.51
C GLY A 157 -26.08 -9.23 -12.53
N LEU A 158 -25.79 -8.00 -12.11
CA LEU A 158 -25.38 -6.94 -13.03
C LEU A 158 -23.96 -7.21 -13.51
N HIS A 159 -23.83 -8.12 -14.48
CA HIS A 159 -22.59 -8.49 -15.14
C HIS A 159 -22.09 -7.33 -16.04
N ASN A 160 -21.64 -6.25 -15.40
CA ASN A 160 -20.67 -5.37 -16.03
C ASN A 160 -19.40 -6.19 -16.37
N GLN A 161 -18.63 -5.78 -17.38
CA GLN A 161 -17.37 -6.44 -17.71
C GLN A 161 -16.23 -6.08 -16.74
N LEU A 162 -16.51 -5.20 -15.78
CA LEU A 162 -15.56 -4.48 -14.95
C LEU A 162 -15.21 -5.22 -13.65
N ASP A 163 -16.18 -5.88 -13.03
CA ASP A 163 -16.07 -6.63 -11.76
C ASP A 163 -16.28 -8.14 -11.95
N LYS A 164 -16.09 -8.66 -13.17
CA LYS A 164 -16.47 -10.03 -13.50
C LYS A 164 -15.70 -11.05 -12.65
N SER A 165 -14.38 -10.90 -12.53
CA SER A 165 -13.52 -11.83 -11.80
C SER A 165 -13.91 -11.87 -10.31
N LEU A 166 -14.19 -10.71 -9.72
CA LEU A 166 -14.64 -10.55 -8.33
C LEU A 166 -15.99 -11.26 -8.08
N ILE A 167 -16.95 -11.09 -8.98
CA ILE A 167 -18.26 -11.74 -8.91
C ILE A 167 -18.12 -13.26 -9.06
N ASP A 168 -17.29 -13.72 -10.01
CA ASP A 168 -17.05 -15.15 -10.24
C ASP A 168 -16.31 -15.81 -9.04
N PHE A 169 -15.36 -15.11 -8.40
CA PHE A 169 -14.72 -15.59 -7.15
C PHE A 169 -15.74 -15.71 -6.01
N TYR A 170 -16.55 -14.67 -5.78
CA TYR A 170 -17.55 -14.67 -4.72
C TYR A 170 -18.58 -15.79 -4.92
N ARG A 171 -19.19 -15.88 -6.11
CA ARG A 171 -20.28 -16.84 -6.36
C ARG A 171 -19.84 -18.28 -6.26
N ASN A 172 -18.68 -18.63 -6.80
CA ASN A 172 -18.19 -20.00 -6.78
C ASN A 172 -17.58 -20.40 -5.42
N TYR A 173 -16.95 -19.45 -4.69
CA TYR A 173 -16.05 -19.80 -3.59
C TYR A 173 -16.27 -19.04 -2.26
N LYS A 174 -17.34 -18.24 -2.08
CA LYS A 174 -17.64 -17.53 -0.80
C LYS A 174 -17.82 -18.42 0.44
N ASN A 175 -17.83 -19.75 0.29
CA ASN A 175 -17.92 -20.72 1.38
C ASN A 175 -16.69 -21.66 1.46
N VAL A 176 -15.70 -21.55 0.56
CA VAL A 176 -14.47 -22.35 0.66
C VAL A 176 -13.56 -21.78 1.73
N THR A 177 -12.99 -22.66 2.54
CA THR A 177 -12.14 -22.32 3.69
C THR A 177 -10.71 -22.81 3.53
N PHE A 178 -9.79 -22.20 4.29
CA PHE A 178 -8.39 -22.62 4.30
C PHE A 178 -8.21 -23.98 5.00
N PRO A 179 -7.39 -24.90 4.44
CA PRO A 179 -7.06 -26.18 5.05
C PRO A 179 -6.06 -25.99 6.20
N LYS A 180 -6.06 -26.92 7.16
CA LYS A 180 -5.17 -26.92 8.32
C LYS A 180 -3.69 -26.69 7.96
N GLY A 181 -2.99 -25.87 8.74
CA GLY A 181 -1.61 -25.42 8.49
C GLY A 181 -1.50 -24.14 7.65
N SER A 182 -2.61 -23.46 7.37
CA SER A 182 -2.67 -22.19 6.67
C SER A 182 -2.45 -21.01 7.63
N TYR A 183 -1.52 -20.13 7.27
CA TYR A 183 -1.32 -18.86 7.98
C TYR A 183 -0.94 -17.75 7.01
N CYS A 184 -1.10 -16.51 7.45
CA CYS A 184 -0.65 -15.34 6.72
C CYS A 184 0.13 -14.37 7.61
N TYR A 185 1.00 -13.60 6.97
CA TYR A 185 1.73 -12.50 7.56
C TYR A 185 0.83 -11.25 7.47
N ARG A 186 0.23 -10.84 8.59
CA ARG A 186 -0.42 -9.52 8.70
C ARG A 186 0.67 -8.51 9.02
N LEU A 187 0.87 -7.52 8.17
CA LEU A 187 1.81 -6.43 8.48
C LEU A 187 1.27 -5.68 9.69
N LYS A 188 2.12 -5.59 10.72
CA LYS A 188 1.94 -4.71 11.86
C LYS A 188 2.75 -3.46 11.56
N GLU A 189 4.01 -3.46 11.97
CA GLU A 189 4.86 -2.26 12.00
C GLU A 189 5.75 -2.09 10.77
N THR A 190 6.16 -0.86 10.51
CA THR A 190 7.17 -0.52 9.51
C THR A 190 7.73 0.89 9.70
N GLN A 191 9.04 1.05 9.50
CA GLN A 191 9.70 2.35 9.61
C GLN A 191 10.89 2.44 8.66
N TRP A 192 11.01 3.58 7.97
CA TRP A 192 12.25 3.95 7.27
C TRP A 192 13.26 4.57 8.23
N ASN A 193 14.52 4.20 8.10
CA ASN A 193 15.60 4.71 8.97
C ASN A 193 15.90 6.21 8.77
N GLN A 194 15.48 6.82 7.67
CA GLN A 194 15.49 8.26 7.43
C GLN A 194 14.43 8.63 6.37
N SER A 195 13.89 9.85 6.45
CA SER A 195 12.91 10.34 5.46
C SER A 195 13.61 10.64 4.13
N TYR A 196 12.92 10.41 3.01
CA TYR A 196 13.45 10.70 1.68
C TYR A 196 12.35 11.01 0.66
N ILE A 197 12.71 11.70 -0.42
CA ILE A 197 11.85 11.96 -1.57
C ILE A 197 12.19 10.93 -2.65
N SER A 198 11.21 10.14 -3.10
CA SER A 198 11.40 9.09 -4.12
C SER A 198 11.10 9.52 -5.55
N TYR A 199 10.42 10.65 -5.74
CA TYR A 199 10.09 11.21 -7.04
C TYR A 199 9.77 12.71 -6.91
N ILE A 200 10.08 13.48 -7.95
CA ILE A 200 9.77 14.90 -8.10
C ILE A 200 9.24 15.11 -9.52
N SER A 201 8.12 15.81 -9.69
CA SER A 201 7.56 16.17 -10.99
C SER A 201 8.36 17.29 -11.68
N SER A 202 7.95 17.70 -12.88
CA SER A 202 8.33 19.02 -13.39
C SER A 202 7.89 20.13 -12.42
N PHE A 203 8.67 21.21 -12.35
CA PHE A 203 8.29 22.44 -11.67
C PHE A 203 7.35 23.27 -12.54
N ASN A 204 6.30 23.81 -11.94
CA ASN A 204 5.26 24.60 -12.60
C ASN A 204 5.02 25.89 -11.81
N SER A 205 4.81 27.01 -12.50
CA SER A 205 4.58 28.32 -11.86
C SER A 205 3.13 28.53 -11.37
N ASN A 206 2.24 27.55 -11.56
CA ASN A 206 0.84 27.61 -11.14
C ASN A 206 0.35 26.19 -10.77
N PRO A 207 -0.12 25.95 -9.53
CA PRO A 207 -0.01 26.85 -8.39
C PRO A 207 1.45 27.03 -7.97
N SER A 208 1.77 28.19 -7.41
CA SER A 208 3.10 28.50 -6.85
C SER A 208 3.42 27.64 -5.63
N PHE A 209 4.69 27.61 -5.23
CA PHE A 209 5.08 26.92 -4.00
C PHE A 209 4.50 27.63 -2.77
N SER A 210 4.53 28.97 -2.74
CA SER A 210 3.91 29.78 -1.68
C SER A 210 2.40 29.54 -1.59
N GLU A 211 1.69 29.44 -2.72
CA GLU A 211 0.26 29.08 -2.74
C GLU A 211 0.01 27.66 -2.17
N LYS A 212 0.77 26.65 -2.62
CA LYS A 212 0.65 25.28 -2.07
C LYS A 212 0.98 25.25 -0.56
N LYS A 213 2.03 25.95 -0.12
CA LYS A 213 2.46 26.03 1.27
C LYS A 213 1.43 26.73 2.16
N GLN A 214 0.81 27.81 1.68
CA GLN A 214 -0.32 28.45 2.37
C GLN A 214 -1.48 27.46 2.53
N SER A 215 -1.92 26.81 1.45
CA SER A 215 -3.03 25.84 1.49
C SER A 215 -2.77 24.66 2.45
N ILE A 216 -1.54 24.15 2.49
CA ILE A 216 -1.12 23.08 3.43
C ILE A 216 -1.11 23.58 4.89
N GLY A 217 -0.60 24.80 5.13
CA GLY A 217 -0.60 25.44 6.45
C GLY A 217 -2.01 25.78 6.96
N GLU A 218 -2.88 26.26 6.10
CA GLU A 218 -4.31 26.52 6.39
C GLU A 218 -5.02 25.21 6.75
N ARG A 219 -4.83 24.13 5.97
CA ARG A 219 -5.36 22.81 6.32
C ARG A 219 -4.91 22.37 7.71
N TYR A 220 -3.60 22.45 8.01
CA TYR A 220 -3.06 22.08 9.32
C TYR A 220 -3.62 22.93 10.47
N ASN A 221 -3.88 24.22 10.23
CA ASN A 221 -4.46 25.11 11.23
C ASN A 221 -5.94 24.83 11.48
N ASN A 222 -6.68 24.38 10.47
CA ASN A 222 -8.11 24.06 10.54
C ASN A 222 -8.42 22.65 11.07
N LEU A 223 -7.41 21.85 11.46
CA LEU A 223 -7.59 20.49 12.02
C LEU A 223 -8.24 20.45 13.42
N GLY A 224 -8.39 21.58 14.12
CA GLY A 224 -9.00 21.63 15.44
C GLY A 224 -8.31 20.69 16.45
N THR A 225 -9.09 19.77 17.04
CA THR A 225 -8.61 18.72 17.97
C THR A 225 -7.67 17.71 17.35
N ASP A 226 -7.79 17.50 16.04
CA ASP A 226 -7.14 16.39 15.34
C ASP A 226 -5.70 16.75 14.99
N LYS A 227 -5.33 18.02 15.13
CA LYS A 227 -3.98 18.57 14.96
C LYS A 227 -2.90 17.83 15.74
N LYS A 228 -3.26 17.17 16.85
CA LYS A 228 -2.39 16.27 17.65
C LYS A 228 -1.88 15.04 16.87
N TYR A 229 -2.65 14.58 15.87
CA TYR A 229 -2.33 13.45 15.00
C TYR A 229 -1.44 13.85 13.82
N PHE A 230 -1.21 15.15 13.58
CA PHE A 230 -0.57 15.63 12.35
C PHE A 230 0.75 16.36 12.60
N ARG A 231 1.75 16.07 11.75
CA ARG A 231 3.02 16.78 11.70
C ARG A 231 3.05 17.69 10.47
N LEU A 232 3.25 19.00 10.70
CA LEU A 232 3.58 19.96 9.65
C LEU A 232 5.08 20.23 9.64
N LEU A 233 5.79 19.63 8.68
CA LEU A 233 7.20 19.92 8.39
C LEU A 233 7.29 21.10 7.43
N ASN A 234 8.13 22.08 7.76
CA ASN A 234 8.64 23.06 6.81
C ASN A 234 10.17 23.05 6.91
N SER A 235 10.87 22.80 5.80
CA SER A 235 12.32 22.63 5.76
C SER A 235 12.89 23.05 4.40
N GLN A 236 14.19 22.91 4.20
CA GLN A 236 14.85 23.14 2.91
C GLN A 236 15.94 22.08 2.67
N TRP A 237 15.82 21.32 1.58
CA TRP A 237 16.75 20.23 1.21
C TRP A 237 17.41 20.57 -0.15
N TYR A 238 18.74 20.70 -0.18
CA TYR A 238 19.55 21.01 -1.39
C TYR A 238 19.08 22.24 -2.19
N GLY A 239 18.61 23.27 -1.49
CA GLY A 239 18.07 24.49 -2.10
C GLY A 239 16.57 24.42 -2.39
N TYR A 240 15.95 23.24 -2.45
CA TYR A 240 14.51 23.11 -2.59
C TYR A 240 13.79 23.38 -1.27
N ASN A 241 12.78 24.24 -1.30
CA ASN A 241 11.90 24.49 -0.18
C ASN A 241 10.90 23.34 -0.05
N LEU A 242 10.71 22.84 1.18
CA LEU A 242 9.94 21.64 1.48
C LEU A 242 8.79 21.99 2.44
N THR A 243 7.57 21.54 2.11
CA THR A 243 6.45 21.55 3.05
C THR A 243 5.70 20.22 2.98
N VAL A 244 5.44 19.61 4.14
CA VAL A 244 4.78 18.31 4.28
C VAL A 244 3.81 18.37 5.45
N LEU A 245 2.54 18.04 5.20
CA LEU A 245 1.56 17.72 6.22
C LEU A 245 1.31 16.22 6.19
N GLU A 246 1.63 15.56 7.30
CA GLU A 246 1.62 14.12 7.48
C GLU A 246 0.65 13.77 8.60
N ASN A 247 -0.28 12.83 8.36
CA ASN A 247 -0.98 12.17 9.46
C ASN A 247 -0.05 11.12 10.08
N LEU A 248 0.26 11.20 11.36
CA LEU A 248 1.11 10.22 12.03
C LEU A 248 0.37 8.88 12.28
N GLU A 249 -0.96 8.89 12.25
CA GLU A 249 -1.80 7.70 12.46
C GLU A 249 -2.05 6.91 11.18
N THR A 250 -2.07 7.58 10.03
CA THR A 250 -2.41 6.96 8.73
C THR A 250 -1.40 7.22 7.64
N GLY A 251 -0.32 7.95 7.95
CA GLY A 251 0.78 8.34 7.07
C GLY A 251 0.38 8.95 5.73
N ASP A 252 -0.88 9.34 5.61
CA ASP A 252 -1.40 10.05 4.47
C ASP A 252 -0.70 11.41 4.43
N ILE A 253 0.08 11.62 3.38
CA ILE A 253 0.98 12.76 3.21
C ILE A 253 0.42 13.69 2.13
N GLN A 254 0.19 14.95 2.50
CA GLN A 254 0.04 16.05 1.56
C GLN A 254 1.33 16.87 1.56
N SER A 255 1.90 17.12 0.39
CA SER A 255 3.22 17.76 0.30
C SER A 255 3.38 18.66 -0.91
N ALA A 256 4.39 19.53 -0.86
CA ALA A 256 4.86 20.30 -2.00
C ALA A 256 6.37 20.55 -1.90
N LEU A 257 7.01 20.61 -3.06
CA LEU A 257 8.41 21.01 -3.22
C LEU A 257 8.47 22.32 -4.03
N GLY A 258 9.34 23.25 -3.64
CA GLY A 258 9.49 24.55 -4.26
C GLY A 258 10.93 24.84 -4.69
N ASN A 259 11.12 25.54 -5.79
CA ASN A 259 12.44 26.03 -6.22
C ASN A 259 12.63 27.53 -5.89
N ASN A 260 13.79 28.09 -6.24
CA ASN A 260 14.15 29.49 -5.99
C ASN A 260 13.28 30.52 -6.75
N ASN A 261 12.44 30.07 -7.70
CA ASN A 261 11.56 30.92 -8.51
C ASN A 261 10.09 30.86 -8.05
N ASP A 262 9.83 30.37 -6.82
CA ASP A 262 8.50 30.07 -6.27
C ASP A 262 7.64 29.10 -7.12
N GLN A 263 8.25 28.36 -8.04
CA GLN A 263 7.56 27.32 -8.80
C GLN A 263 7.41 26.08 -7.94
N SER A 264 6.27 25.37 -8.06
CA SER A 264 6.02 24.14 -7.31
C SER A 264 6.17 22.88 -8.17
N ALA A 265 6.68 21.82 -7.56
CA ALA A 265 6.54 20.46 -8.04
C ALA A 265 5.60 19.67 -7.10
N SER A 266 5.07 18.57 -7.58
CA SER A 266 4.54 17.49 -6.75
C SER A 266 5.65 16.47 -6.51
N MET A 267 5.64 15.80 -5.37
CA MET A 267 6.71 14.88 -4.99
C MET A 267 6.20 13.73 -4.12
N ASP A 268 6.87 12.59 -4.22
CA ASP A 268 6.59 11.42 -3.40
C ASP A 268 7.53 11.45 -2.18
N PHE A 269 7.07 12.03 -1.07
CA PHE A 269 7.80 12.04 0.20
C PHE A 269 7.49 10.76 0.99
N VAL A 270 8.54 10.08 1.42
CA VAL A 270 8.48 8.86 2.23
C VAL A 270 9.03 9.19 3.62
N SER A 271 8.17 9.03 4.63
CA SER A 271 8.49 9.40 6.01
C SER A 271 9.25 8.32 6.78
N SER A 272 10.11 8.76 7.70
CA SER A 272 10.74 7.93 8.75
C SER A 272 9.98 7.93 10.08
N SER A 273 8.75 8.44 10.11
CA SER A 273 7.82 8.08 11.18
C SER A 273 7.66 6.56 11.23
N LEU A 274 7.68 5.99 12.42
CA LEU A 274 7.28 4.61 12.68
C LEU A 274 5.77 4.51 12.59
N TRP A 275 5.21 3.62 11.76
CA TRP A 275 3.77 3.34 11.72
C TRP A 275 3.51 1.73 11.48
N ASP A 276 2.64 0.69 11.85
CA ASP A 276 1.55 0.02 12.73
C ASP A 276 -0.01 0.12 12.67
N ALA A 277 -0.61 -1.02 12.26
CA ALA A 277 -2.00 -1.20 11.90
C ALA A 277 -3.00 -0.76 12.96
N ASP A 278 -2.72 -0.87 14.26
CA ASP A 278 -3.74 -0.65 15.29
C ASP A 278 -4.03 0.84 15.51
N ARG A 279 -3.00 1.70 15.45
CA ARG A 279 -3.19 3.16 15.47
C ARG A 279 -3.93 3.65 14.22
N SER A 280 -3.53 3.16 13.05
CA SER A 280 -4.24 3.41 11.79
C SER A 280 -5.71 2.97 11.85
N LEU A 281 -5.98 1.79 12.37
CA LEU A 281 -7.33 1.23 12.51
C LEU A 281 -8.18 2.04 13.50
N ALA A 282 -7.59 2.49 14.61
CA ALA A 282 -8.27 3.35 15.58
C ALA A 282 -8.61 4.73 14.99
N TYR A 283 -7.68 5.34 14.23
CA TYR A 283 -7.92 6.62 13.55
C TYR A 283 -9.02 6.49 12.49
N GLU A 284 -8.94 5.50 11.59
CA GLU A 284 -9.94 5.31 10.52
C GLU A 284 -11.34 5.00 11.08
N LYS A 285 -11.44 4.28 12.21
CA LYS A 285 -12.71 4.02 12.90
C LYS A 285 -13.29 5.24 13.62
N SER A 286 -12.47 6.19 14.05
CA SER A 286 -12.92 7.41 14.74
C SER A 286 -13.20 8.58 13.78
N HIS A 287 -12.54 8.62 12.62
CA HIS A 287 -12.71 9.65 11.60
C HIS A 287 -13.37 9.07 10.34
N LEU A 288 -14.50 8.37 10.53
CA LEU A 288 -15.29 7.83 9.42
C LEU A 288 -15.82 8.96 8.52
N TYR A 289 -15.67 8.82 7.21
CA TYR A 289 -16.28 9.72 6.24
C TYR A 289 -17.80 9.62 6.32
N SER A 290 -18.43 10.71 6.79
CA SER A 290 -19.88 10.88 6.72
C SER A 290 -20.36 10.78 5.27
N VAL A 291 -21.35 9.90 5.03
CA VAL A 291 -22.05 9.81 3.74
C VAL A 291 -23.30 10.68 3.75
N ASP A 292 -23.75 11.10 4.93
CA ASP A 292 -25.08 11.66 5.17
C ASP A 292 -25.24 13.09 4.61
N ASP A 293 -24.13 13.79 4.31
CA ASP A 293 -24.15 15.14 3.74
C ASP A 293 -24.53 15.18 2.26
N ASN A 294 -24.21 14.14 1.46
CA ASN A 294 -24.60 14.09 0.04
C ASN A 294 -24.51 12.67 -0.60
N PRO A 295 -25.54 11.82 -0.47
CA PRO A 295 -25.53 10.47 -1.05
C PRO A 295 -25.56 10.41 -2.59
N LEU A 296 -25.82 11.53 -3.27
CA LEU A 296 -25.76 11.64 -4.74
C LEU A 296 -24.36 12.01 -5.26
N ASN A 297 -23.40 12.27 -4.37
CA ASN A 297 -22.03 12.58 -4.76
C ASN A 297 -21.20 11.30 -4.88
N GLU A 298 -21.07 10.78 -6.11
CA GLU A 298 -20.35 9.53 -6.42
C GLU A 298 -18.92 9.50 -5.84
N VAL A 299 -18.24 10.65 -5.76
CA VAL A 299 -16.88 10.77 -5.20
C VAL A 299 -16.89 10.54 -3.68
N HIS A 300 -17.89 11.04 -2.95
CA HIS A 300 -18.01 10.83 -1.50
C HIS A 300 -18.37 9.37 -1.21
N SER A 301 -19.32 8.80 -1.94
CA SER A 301 -19.68 7.37 -1.86
C SER A 301 -18.47 6.46 -2.15
N LEU A 302 -17.64 6.81 -3.13
CA LEU A 302 -16.39 6.10 -3.44
C LEU A 302 -15.35 6.25 -2.32
N ILE A 303 -15.16 7.44 -1.74
CA ILE A 303 -14.23 7.67 -0.63
C ILE A 303 -14.65 6.86 0.61
N ALA A 304 -15.93 6.90 1.00
CA ALA A 304 -16.44 6.15 2.14
C ALA A 304 -16.36 4.63 1.91
N PHE A 305 -16.67 4.14 0.70
CA PHE A 305 -16.46 2.73 0.33
C PHE A 305 -14.99 2.31 0.48
N ARG A 306 -14.05 3.13 -0.03
CA ARG A 306 -12.61 2.89 0.09
C ARG A 306 -12.12 2.87 1.54
N GLN A 307 -12.64 3.75 2.39
CA GLN A 307 -12.31 3.75 3.82
C GLN A 307 -12.79 2.47 4.52
N LYS A 308 -14.01 2.00 4.24
CA LYS A 308 -14.52 0.73 4.80
C LYS A 308 -13.67 -0.47 4.37
N LEU A 309 -13.14 -0.47 3.13
CA LEU A 309 -12.14 -1.46 2.70
C LEU A 309 -10.78 -1.27 3.39
N LYS A 310 -10.30 -0.03 3.62
CA LYS A 310 -9.06 0.24 4.39
C LYS A 310 -9.16 -0.31 5.82
N ILE A 311 -10.28 -0.06 6.49
CA ILE A 311 -10.58 -0.60 7.84
C ILE A 311 -10.60 -2.14 7.82
N ALA A 312 -11.36 -2.77 6.92
CA ALA A 312 -11.42 -4.23 6.85
C ALA A 312 -10.05 -4.87 6.50
N SER A 313 -9.24 -4.20 5.67
CA SER A 313 -7.88 -4.61 5.34
C SER A 313 -6.93 -4.51 6.54
N LEU A 314 -7.03 -3.46 7.36
CA LEU A 314 -6.30 -3.35 8.63
C LEU A 314 -6.75 -4.44 9.64
N GLU A 315 -8.05 -4.74 9.71
CA GLU A 315 -8.59 -5.78 10.59
C GLU A 315 -8.23 -7.21 10.19
N LYS A 316 -8.22 -7.53 8.89
CA LYS A 316 -8.21 -8.94 8.41
C LYS A 316 -7.30 -9.21 7.22
N GLY A 317 -6.73 -8.18 6.61
CA GLY A 317 -5.85 -8.31 5.45
C GLY A 317 -4.54 -9.02 5.77
N CYS A 318 -3.98 -9.64 4.73
CA CYS A 318 -2.70 -10.34 4.76
C CYS A 318 -1.74 -9.66 3.78
N PHE A 319 -0.50 -9.39 4.22
CA PHE A 319 0.57 -8.94 3.32
C PHE A 319 1.06 -10.07 2.42
N ALA A 320 1.22 -11.27 2.99
CA ALA A 320 1.58 -12.49 2.27
C ALA A 320 1.01 -13.73 2.98
N PHE A 321 0.85 -14.82 2.23
CA PHE A 321 0.36 -16.13 2.67
C PHE A 321 1.49 -17.16 2.66
N ASN A 322 1.40 -18.17 3.53
CA ASN A 322 2.28 -19.33 3.49
C ASN A 322 1.91 -20.27 2.32
N THR A 323 2.80 -21.24 2.03
CA THR A 323 2.62 -22.19 0.93
C THR A 323 1.30 -22.97 0.99
N GLN A 324 0.84 -23.36 2.18
CA GLN A 324 -0.40 -24.12 2.36
C GLN A 324 -1.64 -23.29 2.00
N ALA A 325 -1.71 -22.04 2.46
CA ALA A 325 -2.78 -21.11 2.13
C ALA A 325 -2.77 -20.73 0.64
N ALA A 326 -1.59 -20.49 0.07
CA ALA A 326 -1.41 -20.19 -1.35
C ALA A 326 -1.89 -21.32 -2.27
N GLN A 327 -1.54 -22.57 -1.95
CA GLN A 327 -2.01 -23.74 -2.70
C GLN A 327 -3.52 -23.96 -2.57
N ALA A 328 -4.15 -23.52 -1.48
CA ALA A 328 -5.61 -23.55 -1.34
C ALA A 328 -6.28 -22.53 -2.29
N ILE A 329 -5.69 -21.34 -2.42
CA ILE A 329 -6.14 -20.28 -3.33
C ILE A 329 -5.97 -20.71 -4.80
N GLN A 330 -4.81 -21.27 -5.16
CA GLN A 330 -4.53 -21.74 -6.54
C GLN A 330 -5.44 -22.88 -7.02
N LYS A 331 -6.06 -23.63 -6.10
CA LYS A 331 -7.05 -24.68 -6.44
C LYS A 331 -8.42 -24.12 -6.84
N LEU A 332 -8.66 -22.81 -6.68
CA LEU A 332 -9.92 -22.14 -7.03
C LEU A 332 -9.98 -21.85 -8.55
N ASN A 333 -10.06 -22.91 -9.35
CA ASN A 333 -9.89 -22.93 -10.80
C ASN A 333 -10.96 -22.21 -11.64
N LEU A 334 -12.08 -21.80 -11.05
CA LEU A 334 -13.09 -20.92 -11.70
C LEU A 334 -12.73 -19.43 -11.58
N VAL A 335 -11.58 -19.10 -10.97
CA VAL A 335 -10.97 -17.77 -10.98
C VAL A 335 -9.65 -17.83 -11.75
N ASN A 336 -9.43 -16.87 -12.66
CA ASN A 336 -8.20 -16.77 -13.43
C ASN A 336 -7.11 -16.05 -12.62
N TRP A 337 -6.38 -16.80 -11.79
CA TRP A 337 -5.23 -16.32 -11.04
C TRP A 337 -4.03 -16.10 -11.98
N LYS A 338 -3.72 -14.84 -12.30
CA LYS A 338 -2.51 -14.52 -13.07
C LYS A 338 -1.27 -14.75 -12.22
N GLN A 339 -0.19 -15.22 -12.84
CA GLN A 339 1.14 -15.19 -12.24
C GLN A 339 1.71 -13.77 -12.36
N GLY A 340 2.13 -13.15 -11.26
CA GLY A 340 2.83 -11.86 -11.28
C GLY A 340 4.35 -11.98 -11.31
N ASP A 341 5.01 -10.84 -11.55
CA ASP A 341 6.47 -10.72 -11.63
C ASP A 341 7.10 -10.70 -10.23
N SER A 342 7.76 -11.80 -9.84
CA SER A 342 8.53 -11.89 -8.60
C SER A 342 10.00 -11.47 -8.73
N SER A 343 10.45 -11.08 -9.92
CA SER A 343 11.81 -10.57 -10.15
C SER A 343 11.97 -9.09 -9.82
N ASP A 344 10.87 -8.37 -9.57
CA ASP A 344 10.83 -6.94 -9.32
C ASP A 344 10.36 -6.62 -7.89
N ILE A 345 11.03 -5.66 -7.25
CA ILE A 345 10.69 -5.17 -5.91
C ILE A 345 9.41 -4.31 -5.89
N GLY A 346 9.04 -3.71 -7.03
CA GLY A 346 7.83 -2.90 -7.15
C GLY A 346 6.56 -3.68 -6.76
N PRO A 347 6.27 -4.81 -7.43
CA PRO A 347 5.21 -5.74 -7.05
C PRO A 347 5.24 -6.17 -5.58
N PHE A 348 6.42 -6.42 -4.99
CA PHE A 348 6.52 -6.84 -3.59
C PHE A 348 5.97 -5.81 -2.61
N PHE A 349 6.02 -4.52 -2.94
CA PHE A 349 5.42 -3.43 -2.15
C PHE A 349 4.22 -2.78 -2.86
N GLY A 350 3.44 -3.56 -3.60
CA GLY A 350 2.17 -3.11 -4.18
C GLY A 350 2.28 -2.28 -5.46
N ARG A 351 3.47 -1.75 -5.78
CA ARG A 351 3.75 -0.89 -6.93
C ARG A 351 3.78 -1.70 -8.23
N ARG A 352 2.60 -2.13 -8.69
CA ARG A 352 2.40 -2.85 -9.96
C ARG A 352 2.66 -1.92 -11.15
N THR A 353 3.83 -2.06 -11.76
CA THR A 353 4.12 -1.58 -13.11
C THR A 353 3.32 -2.39 -14.13
N PHE A 354 2.56 -1.70 -14.99
CA PHE A 354 1.76 -2.35 -16.03
C PHE A 354 2.56 -2.43 -17.33
N ASP A 355 2.88 -3.66 -17.75
CA ASP A 355 3.46 -3.92 -19.08
C ASP A 355 2.36 -3.86 -20.15
N TYR A 356 2.03 -2.63 -20.58
CA TYR A 356 1.06 -2.36 -21.64
C TYR A 356 1.70 -2.58 -23.03
N ASP A 357 2.05 -3.82 -23.34
CA ASP A 357 2.49 -4.17 -24.70
C ASP A 357 1.29 -4.27 -25.67
N LEU A 358 0.76 -3.10 -26.02
CA LEU A 358 -0.27 -2.91 -27.03
C LEU A 358 0.21 -3.32 -28.44
N SER A 359 1.50 -3.59 -28.66
CA SER A 359 1.99 -4.11 -29.94
C SER A 359 1.75 -5.63 -30.12
N LYS A 360 1.41 -6.34 -29.03
CA LYS A 360 0.95 -7.74 -29.06
C LYS A 360 -0.59 -7.89 -29.16
N ALA A 361 -1.32 -6.81 -29.42
CA ALA A 361 -2.78 -6.76 -29.44
C ALA A 361 -3.37 -6.41 -30.83
N GLN A 362 -2.68 -6.81 -31.90
CA GLN A 362 -3.14 -6.78 -33.29
C GLN A 362 -2.90 -8.14 -33.96
#